data_AF-X1J517-F1
#
_entry.id   AF-X1J517-F1
#
_cell.length_a   1.000
_cell.length_b   1.000
_cell.length_c   1.000
_cell.angle_alpha   90.00
_cell.angle_beta   90.00
_cell.angle_gamma   90.00
#
_symmetry.space_group_name_H-M   'P 1'
#
loop_
_entity.id
_entity.type
_entity.pdbx_description
1 polymer ?
#
loop_
_entity_poly.entity_id
_entity_poly.type
_entity_poly.pdbx_seq_one_letter_code
_entity_poly.pdbx_strand_id
1 'polypeptide(L)'
;MSFSVTQVGVPDNAVTSAKIKDHEVASDDLAVSTVQYAEVEISAIELKALVAAPKTLVAAQGANTIIEFISCELAYDKGSVTYTIGNASNLAVRYTDADGEAVSSIQKVTDFLDQGDDQVRLLLPLPLSGLESIVAVPNAPLVLTL
;
A
#
# COMPACT_ATOMS: atom_id res chain seq x y z
N MET A 1 54.63 -6.18 11.61
CA MET A 1 53.50 -6.62 10.77
C MET A 1 52.27 -5.90 11.26
N SER A 2 51.65 -5.07 10.44
CA SER A 2 50.26 -4.63 10.68
C SER A 2 49.70 -4.06 9.39
N PHE A 3 48.74 -4.77 8.81
CA PHE A 3 47.74 -4.14 7.96
C PHE A 3 46.51 -4.01 8.85
N SER A 4 46.39 -2.87 9.54
CA SER A 4 45.12 -2.50 10.14
C SER A 4 44.21 -2.08 9.00
N VAL A 5 43.26 -2.93 8.64
CA VAL A 5 42.04 -2.49 7.98
C VAL A 5 41.24 -1.72 9.03
N THR A 6 41.60 -0.46 9.24
CA THR A 6 40.85 0.48 10.07
C THR A 6 39.71 0.97 9.18
N GLN A 7 38.52 0.39 9.31
CA GLN A 7 37.31 0.82 8.59
C GLN A 7 37.46 0.83 7.05
N VAL A 8 37.69 -0.33 6.43
CA VAL A 8 37.37 -0.52 4.98
C VAL A 8 35.86 -0.72 4.87
N GLY A 9 35.12 0.32 5.22
CA GLY A 9 33.67 0.34 5.17
C GLY A 9 33.28 1.74 4.79
N VAL A 10 33.27 2.01 3.49
CA VAL A 10 32.66 3.17 2.84
C VAL A 10 33.06 4.53 3.48
N PRO A 11 34.02 5.28 2.91
CA PRO A 11 34.42 6.57 3.46
C PRO A 11 33.25 7.57 3.55
N ASP A 12 33.36 8.58 4.42
CA ASP A 12 32.33 9.62 4.56
C ASP A 12 31.94 10.22 3.20
N ASN A 13 30.64 10.35 2.96
CA ASN A 13 30.06 10.81 1.69
C ASN A 13 30.43 9.94 0.46
N ALA A 14 30.91 8.71 0.65
CA ALA A 14 31.22 7.84 -0.47
C ALA A 14 29.96 7.31 -1.17
N VAL A 15 28.83 7.25 -0.48
CA VAL A 15 27.51 7.04 -1.08
C VAL A 15 26.83 8.39 -1.21
N THR A 16 26.58 8.81 -2.45
CA THR A 16 25.92 10.07 -2.78
C THR A 16 24.69 9.75 -3.62
N SER A 17 23.73 10.66 -3.70
CA SER A 17 22.57 10.51 -4.58
C SER A 17 22.97 10.28 -6.05
N ALA A 18 24.11 10.78 -6.51
CA ALA A 18 24.59 10.51 -7.87
C ALA A 18 25.04 9.04 -8.09
N LYS A 19 25.34 8.31 -7.00
CA LYS A 19 25.73 6.89 -7.01
C LYS A 19 24.57 5.95 -6.69
N ILE A 20 23.40 6.50 -6.36
CA ILE A 20 22.14 5.78 -6.22
C ILE A 20 21.19 6.41 -7.22
N LYS A 21 21.12 5.86 -8.43
CA LYS A 21 20.14 6.29 -9.42
C LYS A 21 18.73 6.09 -8.87
N ASP A 22 17.77 6.85 -9.41
CA ASP A 22 16.36 6.61 -9.14
C ASP A 22 16.02 5.14 -9.38
N HIS A 23 15.32 4.54 -8.41
CA HIS A 23 14.91 3.13 -8.39
C HIS A 23 16.08 2.10 -8.38
N GLU A 24 17.31 2.51 -8.08
CA GLU A 24 18.45 1.58 -7.99
C GLU A 24 18.47 0.77 -6.70
N VAL A 25 17.76 1.23 -5.65
CA VAL A 25 17.44 0.44 -4.46
C VAL A 25 15.98 0.00 -4.57
N ALA A 26 15.78 -1.26 -4.93
CA ALA A 26 14.47 -1.89 -4.99
C ALA A 26 14.13 -2.60 -3.67
N SER A 27 12.89 -3.04 -3.51
CA SER A 27 12.49 -3.88 -2.36
C SER A 27 13.34 -5.13 -2.21
N ASP A 28 13.86 -5.68 -3.32
CA ASP A 28 14.75 -6.85 -3.35
C ASP A 28 16.12 -6.57 -2.71
N ASP A 29 16.55 -5.30 -2.67
CA ASP A 29 17.80 -4.87 -2.04
C ASP A 29 17.65 -4.64 -0.54
N LEU A 30 16.41 -4.53 -0.05
CA LEU A 30 16.09 -4.35 1.35
C LEU A 30 16.02 -5.73 2.04
N ALA A 31 16.46 -5.77 3.31
CA ALA A 31 16.29 -6.98 4.09
C ALA A 31 14.78 -7.27 4.25
N VAL A 32 14.37 -8.52 4.05
CA VAL A 32 12.96 -8.96 4.17
C VAL A 32 12.32 -8.57 5.52
N SER A 33 13.13 -8.36 6.56
CA SER A 33 12.66 -7.91 7.88
C SER A 33 12.32 -6.41 7.98
N THR A 34 12.56 -5.60 6.94
CA THR A 34 12.20 -4.17 6.97
C THR A 34 10.73 -3.97 6.66
N VAL A 35 10.08 -3.04 7.37
CA VAL A 35 8.75 -2.55 7.00
C VAL A 35 8.82 -1.91 5.63
N GLN A 36 7.99 -2.38 4.70
CA GLN A 36 7.88 -1.82 3.35
C GLN A 36 6.60 -1.01 3.24
N TYR A 37 6.66 0.11 2.54
CA TYR A 37 5.48 0.87 2.13
C TYR A 37 5.36 0.81 0.60
N ALA A 38 4.13 0.88 0.10
CA ALA A 38 3.83 1.01 -1.32
C ALA A 38 3.03 2.29 -1.52
N GLU A 39 3.46 3.12 -2.45
CA GLU A 39 2.70 4.26 -2.95
C GLU A 39 2.09 3.89 -4.29
N VAL A 40 0.77 4.04 -4.42
CA VAL A 40 0.03 3.65 -5.61
C VAL A 40 -0.85 4.80 -6.05
N GLU A 41 -0.49 5.41 -7.18
CA GLU A 41 -1.35 6.39 -7.84
C GLU A 41 -2.52 5.67 -8.51
N ILE A 42 -3.74 6.17 -8.25
CA ILE A 42 -4.98 5.65 -8.84
C ILE A 42 -5.60 6.78 -9.65
N SER A 43 -5.56 6.64 -10.97
CA SER A 43 -6.18 7.61 -11.87
C SER A 43 -7.69 7.60 -11.78
N ALA A 44 -8.33 8.64 -12.32
CA ALA A 44 -9.79 8.73 -12.33
C ALA A 44 -10.50 7.60 -13.07
N ILE A 45 -9.82 7.04 -14.06
CA ILE A 45 -10.35 5.93 -14.84
C ILE A 45 -10.26 4.64 -14.02
N GLU A 46 -9.15 4.42 -13.33
CA GLU A 46 -8.95 3.25 -12.47
C GLU A 46 -9.86 3.28 -11.24
N LEU A 47 -10.09 4.46 -10.65
CA LEU A 47 -11.05 4.63 -9.57
C LEU A 47 -12.47 4.26 -9.98
N LYS A 48 -12.85 4.48 -11.24
CA LYS A 48 -14.13 4.00 -11.79
C LYS A 48 -14.11 2.50 -12.08
N ALA A 49 -12.96 1.96 -12.50
CA ALA A 49 -12.78 0.54 -12.78
C ALA A 49 -12.80 -0.32 -11.50
N LEU A 50 -12.52 0.26 -10.33
CA LEU A 50 -12.58 -0.39 -9.02
C LEU A 50 -13.94 -1.06 -8.71
N VAL A 51 -15.04 -0.58 -9.30
CA VAL A 51 -16.37 -1.23 -9.21
C VAL A 51 -16.37 -2.64 -9.84
N ALA A 52 -15.53 -2.86 -10.85
CA ALA A 52 -15.49 -4.10 -11.62
C ALA A 52 -14.30 -5.00 -11.25
N ALA A 53 -13.18 -4.41 -10.83
CA ALA A 53 -11.97 -5.15 -10.52
C ALA A 53 -11.14 -4.45 -9.42
N PRO A 54 -10.63 -5.19 -8.42
CA PRO A 54 -9.73 -4.65 -7.40
C PRO A 54 -8.46 -4.04 -7.99
N LYS A 55 -7.94 -3.01 -7.32
CA LYS A 55 -6.63 -2.42 -7.63
C LYS A 55 -5.56 -3.04 -6.72
N THR A 56 -4.54 -3.66 -7.29
CA THR A 56 -3.39 -4.16 -6.51
C THR A 56 -2.61 -3.01 -5.89
N LEU A 57 -2.43 -3.06 -4.57
CA LEU A 57 -1.61 -2.13 -3.79
C LEU A 57 -0.22 -2.69 -3.55
N VAL A 58 -0.15 -3.96 -3.14
CA VAL A 58 1.10 -4.69 -2.91
C VAL A 58 0.99 -6.03 -3.61
N ALA A 59 1.97 -6.35 -4.47
CA ALA A 59 2.00 -7.63 -5.16
C ALA A 59 2.27 -8.79 -4.19
N ALA A 60 1.98 -10.02 -4.62
CA ALA A 60 2.36 -11.20 -3.85
C ALA A 60 3.89 -11.30 -3.74
N GLN A 61 4.37 -11.54 -2.52
CA GLN A 61 5.79 -11.58 -2.15
C GLN A 61 6.46 -12.96 -2.35
N GLY A 62 5.72 -13.94 -2.88
CA GLY A 62 6.25 -15.27 -3.18
C GLY A 62 5.85 -16.36 -2.19
N ALA A 63 6.19 -17.60 -2.52
CA ALA A 63 5.78 -18.79 -1.77
C ALA A 63 6.22 -18.75 -0.30
N ASN A 64 5.39 -19.32 0.59
CA ASN A 64 5.66 -19.48 2.02
C ASN A 64 5.82 -18.17 2.82
N THR A 65 5.25 -17.07 2.34
CA THR A 65 5.25 -15.78 3.03
C THR A 65 3.82 -15.23 3.15
N ILE A 66 3.56 -14.40 4.16
CA ILE A 66 2.28 -13.66 4.36
C ILE A 66 2.51 -12.16 4.42
N ILE A 67 1.59 -11.36 3.86
CA ILE A 67 1.64 -9.91 4.00
C ILE A 67 0.82 -9.56 5.24
N GLU A 68 1.36 -8.74 6.14
CA GLU A 68 0.61 -8.15 7.24
C GLU A 68 0.19 -6.73 6.84
N PHE A 69 -1.11 -6.45 6.89
CA PHE A 69 -1.62 -5.10 6.72
C PHE A 69 -1.45 -4.31 8.02
N ILE A 70 -0.62 -3.26 8.00
CA ILE A 70 -0.36 -2.40 9.16
C ILE A 70 -1.22 -1.14 9.14
N SER A 71 -1.25 -0.42 8.01
CA SER A 71 -2.07 0.76 7.79
C SER A 71 -2.11 1.12 6.30
N CYS A 72 -3.08 1.95 5.92
CA CYS A 72 -3.11 2.59 4.61
C CYS A 72 -3.59 4.03 4.74
N GLU A 73 -2.91 4.94 4.04
CA GLU A 73 -3.35 6.31 3.85
C GLU A 73 -4.04 6.43 2.49
N LEU A 74 -5.24 6.99 2.49
CA LEU A 74 -5.97 7.35 1.29
C LEU A 74 -5.90 8.86 1.13
N ALA A 75 -5.17 9.32 0.12
CA ALA A 75 -5.12 10.72 -0.29
C ALA A 75 -5.99 10.91 -1.54
N TYR A 76 -7.05 11.71 -1.41
CA TYR A 76 -7.89 12.14 -2.51
C TYR A 76 -7.50 13.57 -2.90
N ASP A 77 -6.97 13.71 -4.11
CA ASP A 77 -6.82 14.98 -4.81
C ASP A 77 -8.06 15.19 -5.68
N LYS A 78 -8.85 16.21 -5.36
CA LYS A 78 -10.16 16.44 -5.97
C LYS A 78 -10.05 16.78 -7.47
N GLY A 79 -8.89 17.24 -7.94
CA GLY A 79 -8.64 17.54 -9.35
C GLY A 79 -9.76 18.32 -10.06
N SER A 80 -9.95 18.04 -11.35
CA SER A 80 -11.03 18.64 -12.17
C SER A 80 -12.11 17.65 -12.60
N VAL A 81 -11.89 16.35 -12.41
CA VAL A 81 -12.81 15.29 -12.82
C VAL A 81 -13.77 15.00 -11.67
N THR A 82 -15.05 15.31 -11.86
CA THR A 82 -16.08 14.92 -10.89
C THR A 82 -16.24 13.40 -10.91
N TYR A 83 -16.06 12.78 -9.75
CA TYR A 83 -16.45 11.39 -9.53
C TYR A 83 -17.91 11.35 -9.14
N THR A 84 -18.75 10.79 -10.01
CA THR A 84 -20.12 10.48 -9.63
C THR A 84 -20.09 9.14 -8.92
N ILE A 85 -20.25 9.19 -7.60
CA ILE A 85 -20.44 8.01 -6.76
C ILE A 85 -21.80 7.43 -7.15
N GLY A 86 -21.80 6.40 -8.01
CA GLY A 86 -23.02 5.68 -8.39
C GLY A 86 -23.50 4.82 -7.21
N ASN A 87 -23.89 3.57 -7.49
CA ASN A 87 -24.18 2.58 -6.45
C ASN A 87 -22.91 1.96 -5.84
N ALA A 88 -21.81 2.71 -5.80
CA ALA A 88 -20.52 2.20 -5.35
C ALA A 88 -20.60 1.81 -3.86
N SER A 89 -19.98 0.69 -3.52
CA SER A 89 -19.80 0.24 -2.14
C SER A 89 -18.66 1.06 -1.48
N ASN A 90 -18.25 0.66 -0.29
CA ASN A 90 -17.23 1.35 0.49
C ASN A 90 -15.83 0.80 0.20
N LEU A 91 -14.84 1.69 0.24
CA LEU A 91 -13.43 1.34 0.11
C LEU A 91 -12.96 0.47 1.27
N ALA A 92 -12.26 -0.61 0.94
CA ALA A 92 -11.58 -1.47 1.90
C ALA A 92 -10.36 -2.14 1.28
N VAL A 93 -9.34 -2.39 2.10
CA VAL A 93 -8.20 -3.24 1.74
C VAL A 93 -8.57 -4.69 2.05
N ARG A 94 -8.26 -5.61 1.14
CA ARG A 94 -8.48 -7.05 1.26
C ARG A 94 -7.23 -7.81 0.76
N TYR A 95 -7.11 -9.07 1.14
CA TYR A 95 -6.34 -10.02 0.31
C TYR A 95 -7.16 -10.29 -0.97
N THR A 96 -6.50 -10.62 -2.09
CA THR A 96 -7.11 -10.86 -3.44
C THR A 96 -8.57 -11.29 -3.44
N ASP A 97 -9.35 -10.73 -4.40
CA ASP A 97 -10.66 -11.17 -4.95
C ASP A 97 -11.90 -10.31 -4.64
N ALA A 98 -11.82 -9.31 -3.77
CA ALA A 98 -12.98 -8.51 -3.30
C ALA A 98 -14.06 -9.26 -2.52
N ASP A 99 -14.03 -10.59 -2.53
CA ASP A 99 -15.03 -11.47 -1.94
C ASP A 99 -14.61 -11.94 -0.54
N GLY A 100 -13.33 -11.86 -0.18
CA GLY A 100 -12.81 -12.14 1.18
C GLY A 100 -12.96 -10.98 2.17
N GLU A 101 -12.94 -11.23 3.47
CA GLU A 101 -13.07 -10.21 4.53
C GLU A 101 -12.10 -9.03 4.38
N ALA A 102 -12.57 -7.83 4.74
CA ALA A 102 -11.71 -6.66 4.81
C ALA A 102 -10.60 -6.89 5.84
N VAL A 103 -9.37 -6.50 5.48
CA VAL A 103 -8.24 -6.46 6.41
C VAL A 103 -8.06 -5.10 7.05
N SER A 104 -8.80 -4.11 6.56
CA SER A 104 -8.82 -2.74 7.06
C SER A 104 -10.20 -2.30 7.55
N SER A 105 -10.26 -1.17 8.26
CA SER A 105 -11.49 -0.41 8.42
C SER A 105 -12.12 -0.07 7.07
N ILE A 106 -13.43 0.11 7.06
CA ILE A 106 -14.20 0.44 5.86
C ILE A 106 -14.29 1.96 5.73
N GLN A 107 -13.92 2.51 4.57
CA GLN A 107 -14.08 3.93 4.25
C GLN A 107 -15.25 4.12 3.30
N LYS A 108 -16.26 4.86 3.75
CA LYS A 108 -17.36 5.25 2.87
C LYS A 108 -16.84 6.16 1.76
N VAL A 109 -17.31 5.92 0.54
CA VAL A 109 -16.98 6.78 -0.60
C VAL A 109 -17.74 8.11 -0.55
N THR A 110 -18.98 8.09 -0.06
CA THR A 110 -19.70 9.31 0.32
C THR A 110 -18.98 10.00 1.47
N ASP A 111 -18.98 11.32 1.46
CA ASP A 111 -18.22 12.16 2.40
C ASP A 111 -16.68 12.02 2.29
N PHE A 112 -16.21 11.42 1.20
CA PHE A 112 -14.78 11.34 0.85
C PHE A 112 -14.53 11.70 -0.62
N LEU A 113 -14.99 10.87 -1.58
CA LEU A 113 -14.74 11.06 -3.01
C LEU A 113 -15.69 12.08 -3.68
N ASP A 114 -16.73 12.52 -2.97
CA ASP A 114 -17.67 13.56 -3.38
C ASP A 114 -17.32 14.93 -2.82
N GLN A 115 -16.21 15.03 -2.09
CA GLN A 115 -15.78 16.28 -1.49
C GLN A 115 -15.23 17.25 -2.52
N GLY A 116 -15.47 18.54 -2.28
CA GLY A 116 -15.03 19.64 -3.14
C GLY A 116 -13.57 20.04 -2.95
N ASP A 117 -12.92 19.53 -1.90
CA ASP A 117 -11.55 19.81 -1.48
C ASP A 117 -10.79 18.50 -1.27
N ASP A 118 -9.45 18.58 -1.26
CA ASP A 118 -8.57 17.44 -1.02
C ASP A 118 -8.85 16.81 0.35
N GLN A 119 -8.79 15.48 0.41
CA GLN A 119 -9.09 14.71 1.62
C GLN A 119 -8.00 13.70 1.90
N VAL A 120 -7.68 13.51 3.18
CA VAL A 120 -6.86 12.39 3.65
C VAL A 120 -7.66 11.56 4.64
N ARG A 121 -7.57 10.23 4.52
CA ARG A 121 -8.18 9.26 5.43
C ARG A 121 -7.18 8.16 5.76
N LEU A 122 -7.31 7.59 6.96
CA LEU A 122 -6.51 6.44 7.38
C LEU A 122 -7.39 5.21 7.47
N LEU A 123 -6.97 4.15 6.81
CA LEU A 123 -7.50 2.80 6.98
C LEU A 123 -6.65 2.07 8.02
N LEU A 124 -7.27 1.69 9.12
CA LEU A 124 -6.64 0.98 10.24
C LEU A 124 -6.80 -0.53 10.08
N PRO A 125 -5.88 -1.36 10.60
CA PRO A 125 -5.95 -2.81 10.46
C PRO A 125 -7.07 -3.39 11.32
N LEU A 126 -7.85 -4.33 10.79
CA LEU A 126 -8.81 -5.06 11.61
C LEU A 126 -8.09 -6.09 12.49
N PRO A 127 -8.61 -6.40 13.70
CA PRO A 127 -9.95 -6.07 14.15
C PRO A 127 -9.98 -5.00 15.25
N LEU A 128 -10.32 -3.77 14.89
CA LEU A 128 -10.74 -2.78 15.88
C LEU A 128 -12.17 -3.12 16.36
N SER A 129 -12.23 -4.06 17.31
CA SER A 129 -13.40 -4.64 18.00
C SER A 129 -14.21 -5.71 17.25
N GLY A 130 -14.34 -6.90 17.84
CA GLY A 130 -15.40 -7.90 17.53
C GLY A 130 -15.06 -9.02 16.54
N LEU A 131 -13.92 -8.97 15.85
CA LEU A 131 -13.37 -10.09 15.08
C LEU A 131 -12.09 -10.52 15.79
N GLU A 132 -11.86 -11.80 16.05
CA GLU A 132 -10.73 -12.21 16.91
C GLU A 132 -9.42 -12.38 16.12
N SER A 133 -9.50 -12.46 14.79
CA SER A 133 -8.36 -12.65 13.90
C SER A 133 -8.79 -12.49 12.44
N ILE A 134 -7.91 -11.95 11.60
CA ILE A 134 -8.01 -12.06 10.14
C ILE A 134 -7.21 -13.30 9.72
N VAL A 135 -7.77 -14.11 8.83
CA VAL A 135 -7.03 -15.23 8.24
C VAL A 135 -5.99 -14.70 7.26
N ALA A 136 -4.70 -14.81 7.63
CA ALA A 136 -3.61 -14.48 6.73
C ALA A 136 -3.61 -15.43 5.52
N VAL A 137 -3.42 -14.88 4.32
CA VAL A 137 -3.40 -15.65 3.07
C VAL A 137 -1.97 -15.76 2.56
N PRO A 138 -1.39 -16.98 2.48
CA PRO A 138 -0.05 -17.16 1.93
C PRO A 138 0.03 -16.72 0.46
N ASN A 139 1.11 -16.04 0.10
CA ASN A 139 1.39 -15.61 -1.27
C ASN A 139 0.22 -14.87 -1.96
N ALA A 140 -0.50 -14.04 -1.21
CA ALA A 140 -1.56 -13.19 -1.75
C ALA A 140 -1.14 -11.72 -1.79
N PRO A 141 -1.50 -10.96 -2.84
CA PRO A 141 -1.37 -9.51 -2.83
C PRO A 141 -2.37 -8.86 -1.85
N LEU A 142 -2.09 -7.60 -1.53
CA LEU A 142 -3.07 -6.67 -0.97
C LEU A 142 -3.73 -5.86 -2.09
N VAL A 143 -5.05 -5.73 -2.03
CA VAL A 143 -5.84 -5.03 -3.03
C VAL A 143 -6.77 -4.00 -2.38
N LEU A 144 -6.94 -2.86 -3.03
CA LEU A 144 -8.03 -1.92 -2.75
C LEU A 144 -9.27 -2.37 -3.50
N THR A 145 -10.39 -2.34 -2.82
CA THR A 145 -11.71 -2.73 -3.34
C THR A 145 -12.72 -1.64 -3.07
N LEU A 146 -13.78 -1.63 -3.86
CA LEU A 146 -14.87 -0.67 -3.77
C LEU A 146 -16.20 -1.40 -3.55
#